data_AF-A0A2H0DH83-F1
#
_entry.id   AF-A0A2H0DH83-F1
#
_cell.length_a   1.000
_cell.length_b   1.000
_cell.length_c   1.000
_cell.angle_alpha   90.00
_cell.angle_beta   90.00
_cell.angle_gamma   90.00
#
_symmetry.space_group_name_H-M   'P 1'
#
loop_
_entity.id
_entity.type
_entity.pdbx_description
1 polymer ?
#
loop_
_entity_poly.entity_id
_entity_poly.type
_entity_poly.pdbx_seq_one_letter_code
_entity_poly.pdbx_strand_id
1 'polypeptide(L)'
;TDFGYNVVIAGSPSAGDSFVIDYNNGGIGDNRNASLMSNLQTQSTLDGGTASFQQGYGQLVTRVGAQTQEANTSREANLSALRQSQDRRESVSGVNLDEEAANLIAFQQAFQASSRVIAVAGQLFDTLLGAFN
;
A
#
# COMPACT_ATOMS: atom_id res chain seq x y z
N THR A 1 6.00 6.42 -49.33
CA THR A 1 6.08 7.86 -49.62
C THR A 1 7.14 8.05 -50.66
N ASP A 2 6.75 8.49 -51.83
CA ASP A 2 7.67 8.71 -52.95
C ASP A 2 8.40 10.04 -52.72
N PHE A 3 9.63 9.96 -52.24
CA PHE A 3 10.45 11.15 -52.00
C PHE A 3 11.17 11.51 -53.31
N GLY A 4 10.68 12.54 -53.99
CA GLY A 4 11.33 13.10 -55.17
C GLY A 4 12.34 14.18 -54.78
N TYR A 5 13.55 14.11 -55.33
CA TYR A 5 14.53 15.18 -55.23
C TYR A 5 14.47 16.02 -56.51
N ASN A 6 14.29 17.34 -56.38
CA ASN A 6 14.49 18.27 -57.48
C ASN A 6 15.88 18.88 -57.33
N VAL A 7 16.80 18.54 -58.25
CA VAL A 7 18.15 19.08 -58.27
C VAL A 7 18.31 19.96 -59.50
N VAL A 8 18.63 21.23 -59.27
CA VAL A 8 18.92 22.20 -60.32
C VAL A 8 20.41 22.51 -60.25
N ILE A 9 21.16 22.10 -61.28
CA ILE A 9 22.56 22.46 -61.45
C ILE A 9 22.61 23.75 -62.27
N ALA A 10 23.31 24.77 -61.78
CA ALA A 10 23.44 26.06 -62.44
C ALA A 10 24.90 26.36 -62.80
N GLY A 11 25.13 27.11 -63.89
CA GLY A 11 26.46 27.47 -64.40
C GLY A 11 26.88 26.69 -65.65
N SER A 12 28.08 26.99 -66.17
CA SER A 12 28.68 26.31 -67.32
C SER A 12 29.72 25.28 -66.84
N PRO A 13 29.45 23.98 -66.93
CA PRO A 13 30.42 22.96 -66.55
C PRO A 13 31.62 22.94 -67.51
N SER A 14 32.80 22.66 -66.96
CA SER A 14 34.04 22.43 -67.72
C SER A 14 34.29 20.94 -67.96
N ALA A 15 35.10 20.63 -68.97
CA ALA A 15 35.49 19.24 -69.24
C ALA A 15 36.25 18.66 -68.04
N GLY A 16 35.67 17.66 -67.37
CA GLY A 16 36.21 17.03 -66.16
C GLY A 16 35.36 17.23 -64.90
N ASP A 17 34.32 18.07 -64.95
CA ASP A 17 33.44 18.29 -63.79
C ASP A 17 32.51 17.08 -63.55
N SER A 18 32.29 16.75 -62.27
CA SER A 18 31.38 15.68 -61.83
C SER A 18 30.55 16.13 -60.63
N PHE A 19 29.26 15.83 -60.65
CA PHE A 19 28.33 16.03 -59.55
C PHE A 19 27.74 14.69 -59.14
N VAL A 20 27.84 14.36 -57.84
CA VAL A 20 27.31 13.11 -57.28
C VAL A 20 26.31 13.46 -56.18
N ILE A 21 25.13 12.85 -56.25
CA ILE A 21 24.10 12.93 -55.22
C ILE A 21 24.02 11.56 -54.57
N ASP A 22 24.41 11.48 -53.30
CA ASP A 22 24.34 10.26 -52.52
C ASP A 22 23.63 10.52 -51.18
N TYR A 23 23.14 9.46 -50.56
CA TYR A 23 22.69 9.53 -49.17
C TYR A 23 23.87 9.89 -48.27
N ASN A 24 23.61 10.76 -47.28
CA ASN A 24 24.57 11.17 -46.24
C ASN A 24 24.87 10.02 -45.25
N ASN A 25 25.34 8.88 -45.76
CA ASN A 25 25.58 7.67 -44.99
C ASN A 25 26.79 7.86 -44.06
N GLY A 26 26.55 7.99 -42.77
CA GLY A 26 27.59 8.17 -41.76
C GLY A 26 28.17 9.58 -41.68
N GLY A 27 27.59 10.57 -42.36
CA GLY A 27 28.01 11.97 -42.24
C GLY A 27 27.27 12.74 -41.14
N ILE A 28 27.67 13.99 -40.93
CA ILE A 28 27.12 14.87 -39.89
C ILE A 28 25.61 15.07 -40.16
N GLY A 29 24.78 14.79 -39.15
CA GLY A 29 23.31 14.91 -39.25
C GLY A 29 22.57 13.65 -39.69
N ASP A 30 23.27 12.52 -39.92
CA ASP A 30 22.63 11.23 -40.16
C ASP A 30 21.95 10.68 -38.88
N ASN A 31 20.61 10.64 -38.87
CA ASN A 31 19.80 10.21 -37.73
C ASN A 31 19.24 8.79 -37.88
N ARG A 32 19.70 8.01 -38.87
CA ARG A 32 19.14 6.66 -39.12
C ARG A 32 19.26 5.74 -37.92
N ASN A 33 20.34 5.80 -37.16
CA ASN A 33 20.48 5.02 -35.92
C ASN A 33 19.44 5.42 -34.86
N ALA A 34 19.16 6.71 -34.70
CA ALA A 34 18.10 7.17 -33.79
C ALA A 34 16.71 6.72 -34.25
N SER A 35 16.47 6.72 -35.57
CA SER A 35 15.23 6.17 -36.15
C SER A 35 15.11 4.67 -35.92
N LEU A 36 16.19 3.89 -36.11
CA LEU A 36 16.22 2.45 -35.84
C LEU A 36 15.94 2.16 -34.36
N MET A 37 16.54 2.93 -33.44
CA MET A 37 16.27 2.81 -32.00
C MET A 37 14.82 3.14 -31.65
N SER A 38 14.24 4.19 -32.24
CA SER A 38 12.83 4.54 -32.06
C SER A 38 11.90 3.41 -32.53
N ASN A 39 12.22 2.81 -33.68
CA ASN A 39 11.45 1.70 -34.23
C ASN A 39 11.47 0.44 -33.35
N LEU A 40 12.52 0.23 -32.55
CA LEU A 40 12.55 -0.89 -31.60
C LEU A 40 11.39 -0.84 -30.60
N GLN A 41 10.89 0.35 -30.25
CA GLN A 41 9.77 0.50 -29.30
C GLN A 41 8.54 -0.33 -29.71
N THR A 42 8.24 -0.37 -31.02
CA THR A 42 7.06 -1.02 -31.59
C THR A 42 7.39 -2.32 -32.32
N GLN A 43 8.65 -2.55 -32.69
CA GLN A 43 9.08 -3.80 -33.32
C GLN A 43 8.97 -4.97 -32.33
N SER A 44 8.33 -6.05 -32.77
CA SER A 44 8.25 -7.29 -31.99
C SER A 44 9.61 -7.98 -31.94
N THR A 45 10.27 -7.88 -30.79
CA THR A 45 11.61 -8.44 -30.53
C THR A 45 11.68 -9.22 -29.23
N LEU A 46 10.66 -9.09 -28.38
CA LEU A 46 10.49 -9.84 -27.13
C LEU A 46 9.64 -11.09 -27.38
N ASP A 47 9.65 -12.01 -26.42
CA ASP A 47 8.86 -13.26 -26.43
C ASP A 47 9.00 -14.08 -27.72
N GLY A 48 10.23 -14.23 -28.22
CA GLY A 48 10.49 -14.94 -29.48
C GLY A 48 9.98 -14.20 -30.73
N GLY A 49 9.77 -12.89 -30.63
CA GLY A 49 9.33 -12.03 -31.74
C GLY A 49 7.83 -11.79 -31.79
N THR A 50 7.08 -12.09 -30.72
CA THR A 50 5.63 -11.87 -30.66
C THR A 50 5.23 -10.59 -29.92
N ALA A 51 6.15 -9.97 -29.17
CA ALA A 51 5.87 -8.78 -28.38
C ALA A 51 6.89 -7.66 -28.61
N SER A 52 6.43 -6.41 -28.60
CA SER A 52 7.27 -5.22 -28.63
C SER A 52 7.66 -4.76 -27.22
N PHE A 53 8.66 -3.88 -27.12
CA PHE A 53 9.05 -3.28 -25.84
C PHE A 53 7.89 -2.51 -25.19
N GLN A 54 7.08 -1.80 -25.99
CA GLN A 54 5.90 -1.11 -25.48
C GLN A 54 4.89 -2.08 -24.85
N GLN A 55 4.65 -3.23 -25.49
CA GLN A 55 3.74 -4.25 -24.97
C GLN A 55 4.29 -4.91 -23.71
N GLY A 56 5.55 -5.33 -23.72
CA GLY A 56 6.20 -5.96 -22.55
C GLY A 56 6.23 -5.03 -21.34
N TYR A 57 6.54 -3.75 -21.55
CA TYR A 57 6.48 -2.74 -20.49
C TYR A 57 5.05 -2.56 -19.94
N GLY A 58 4.06 -2.46 -20.84
CA GLY A 58 2.65 -2.36 -20.44
C GLY A 58 2.20 -3.55 -19.59
N GLN A 59 2.52 -4.77 -20.02
CA GLN A 59 2.22 -6.00 -19.27
C GLN A 59 2.92 -6.04 -17.91
N LEU A 60 4.17 -5.60 -17.82
CA LEU A 60 4.90 -5.53 -16.56
C LEU A 60 4.20 -4.59 -15.57
N VAL A 61 3.87 -3.37 -16.01
CA VAL A 61 3.18 -2.38 -15.17
C VAL A 61 1.81 -2.88 -14.74
N THR A 62 1.03 -3.47 -15.66
CA THR A 62 -0.27 -4.08 -15.34
C THR A 62 -0.13 -5.19 -14.30
N ARG A 63 0.85 -6.08 -14.45
CA ARG A 63 1.09 -7.17 -13.50
C ARG A 63 1.42 -6.66 -12.10
N VAL A 64 2.34 -5.70 -12.01
CA VAL A 64 2.71 -5.09 -10.71
C VAL A 64 1.51 -4.37 -10.08
N GLY A 65 0.74 -3.63 -10.88
CA GLY A 65 -0.48 -2.98 -10.41
C GLY A 65 -1.52 -3.96 -9.87
N ALA A 66 -1.78 -5.05 -10.60
CA ALA A 66 -2.72 -6.09 -10.18
C ALA A 66 -2.27 -6.78 -8.88
N GLN A 67 -0.99 -7.17 -8.78
CA GLN A 67 -0.43 -7.78 -7.57
C GLN A 67 -0.49 -6.84 -6.35
N THR A 68 -0.24 -5.55 -6.57
CA THR A 68 -0.32 -4.54 -5.50
C THR A 68 -1.76 -4.39 -5.00
N GLN A 69 -2.73 -4.34 -5.92
CA GLN A 69 -4.14 -4.25 -5.56
C GLN A 69 -4.61 -5.49 -4.79
N GLU A 70 -4.23 -6.68 -5.23
CA GLU A 70 -4.53 -7.94 -4.54
C GLU A 70 -3.95 -7.95 -3.11
N ALA A 71 -2.69 -7.54 -2.96
CA ALA A 71 -2.04 -7.45 -1.65
C ALA A 71 -2.75 -6.47 -0.70
N ASN A 72 -3.19 -5.31 -1.22
CA ASN A 72 -3.94 -4.33 -0.43
C ASN A 72 -5.29 -4.89 0.04
N THR A 73 -6.06 -5.51 -0.86
CA THR A 73 -7.34 -6.14 -0.50
C THR A 73 -7.15 -7.25 0.53
N SER A 74 -6.12 -8.09 0.36
CA SER A 74 -5.79 -9.13 1.34
C SER A 74 -5.40 -8.53 2.70
N ARG A 75 -4.62 -7.44 2.72
CA ARG A 75 -4.27 -6.72 3.95
C ARG A 75 -5.50 -6.18 4.67
N GLU A 76 -6.43 -5.56 3.94
CA GLU A 76 -7.68 -5.02 4.53
C GLU A 76 -8.55 -6.12 5.13
N ALA A 77 -8.70 -7.25 4.43
CA ALA A 77 -9.43 -8.41 4.94
C ALA A 77 -8.80 -8.96 6.22
N ASN A 78 -7.48 -9.11 6.25
CA ASN A 78 -6.75 -9.57 7.43
C ASN A 78 -6.86 -8.59 8.60
N LEU A 79 -6.82 -7.27 8.35
CA LEU A 79 -7.03 -6.25 9.38
C LEU A 79 -8.46 -6.31 9.95
N SER A 80 -9.46 -6.55 9.11
CA SER A 80 -10.84 -6.74 9.55
C SER A 80 -10.97 -7.98 10.44
N ALA A 81 -10.40 -9.11 10.03
CA ALA A 81 -10.40 -10.34 10.81
C ALA A 81 -9.64 -10.20 12.14
N LEU A 82 -8.53 -9.45 12.14
CA LEU A 82 -7.77 -9.13 13.35
C LEU A 82 -8.62 -8.32 14.33
N ARG A 83 -9.24 -7.21 13.88
CA ARG A 83 -10.11 -6.38 14.73
C ARG A 83 -11.24 -7.20 15.32
N GLN A 84 -11.94 -7.98 14.50
CA GLN A 84 -13.02 -8.84 14.96
C GLN A 84 -12.56 -9.84 16.03
N SER A 85 -11.33 -10.35 15.93
CA SER A 85 -10.76 -11.27 16.91
C SER A 85 -10.35 -10.56 18.19
N GLN A 86 -9.86 -9.33 18.10
CA GLN A 86 -9.58 -8.47 19.25
C GLN A 86 -10.88 -8.12 20.00
N ASP A 87 -11.92 -7.69 19.28
CA ASP A 87 -13.24 -7.36 19.83
C ASP A 87 -13.85 -8.57 20.54
N ARG A 88 -13.78 -9.77 19.95
CA ARG A 88 -14.21 -11.01 20.60
C ARG A 88 -13.43 -11.30 21.87
N ARG A 89 -12.11 -11.14 21.85
CA ARG A 89 -11.26 -11.35 23.03
C ARG A 89 -11.62 -10.36 24.14
N GLU A 90 -11.83 -9.09 23.80
CA GLU A 90 -12.25 -8.05 24.74
C GLU A 90 -13.68 -8.27 25.25
N SER A 91 -14.58 -8.86 24.47
CA SER A 91 -15.93 -9.18 24.96
C SER A 91 -15.96 -10.28 26.04
N VAL A 92 -14.98 -11.18 26.03
CA VAL A 92 -14.90 -12.31 26.98
C VAL A 92 -13.95 -12.03 28.13
N SER A 93 -12.82 -11.38 27.84
CA SER A 93 -11.73 -11.12 28.79
C SER A 93 -11.60 -9.65 29.17
N GLY A 94 -12.41 -8.77 28.57
CA GLY A 94 -12.45 -7.36 28.92
C GLY A 94 -13.10 -7.17 30.27
N VAL A 95 -12.48 -6.32 31.06
CA VAL A 95 -12.97 -5.89 32.35
C VAL A 95 -13.81 -4.62 32.14
N ASN A 96 -15.03 -4.62 32.64
CA ASN A 96 -15.82 -3.40 32.70
C ASN A 96 -15.49 -2.64 33.99
N LEU A 97 -14.69 -1.58 33.86
CA LEU A 97 -14.26 -0.77 35.01
C LEU A 97 -15.43 -0.14 35.78
N ASP A 98 -16.55 0.14 35.14
CA ASP A 98 -17.74 0.67 35.81
C ASP A 98 -18.44 -0.41 36.64
N GLU A 99 -18.49 -1.64 36.15
CA GLU A 99 -19.04 -2.79 36.88
C GLU A 99 -18.11 -3.19 38.04
N GLU A 100 -16.79 -3.17 37.84
CA GLU A 100 -15.83 -3.36 38.91
C GLU A 100 -15.90 -2.25 39.96
N ALA A 101 -16.07 -0.99 39.56
CA ALA A 101 -16.25 0.13 40.48
C ALA A 101 -17.56 0.02 41.28
N ALA A 102 -18.65 -0.39 40.65
CA ALA A 102 -19.92 -0.64 41.33
C ALA A 102 -19.79 -1.78 42.35
N ASN A 103 -19.14 -2.89 41.97
CA ASN A 103 -18.84 -3.99 42.90
C ASN A 103 -17.92 -3.54 44.04
N LEU A 104 -16.92 -2.71 43.76
CA LEU A 104 -16.03 -2.16 44.78
C LEU A 104 -16.81 -1.29 45.79
N ILE A 105 -17.70 -0.42 45.31
CA ILE A 105 -18.57 0.40 46.18
C ILE A 105 -19.48 -0.50 47.02
N ALA A 106 -20.08 -1.53 46.42
CA ALA A 106 -20.92 -2.49 47.14
C ALA A 106 -20.14 -3.21 48.24
N PHE A 107 -18.90 -3.67 47.95
CA PHE A 107 -18.02 -4.27 48.95
C PHE A 107 -17.65 -3.29 50.06
N GLN A 108 -17.36 -2.03 49.73
CA GLN A 108 -17.08 -0.99 50.73
C GLN A 108 -18.28 -0.74 51.65
N GLN A 109 -19.50 -0.69 51.10
CA GLN A 109 -20.73 -0.53 51.88
C GLN A 109 -21.00 -1.74 52.78
N ALA A 110 -20.85 -2.96 52.25
CA ALA A 110 -21.00 -4.19 53.02
C ALA A 110 -19.99 -4.27 54.17
N PHE A 111 -18.75 -3.84 53.93
CA PHE A 111 -17.72 -3.76 54.97
C PHE A 111 -18.11 -2.76 56.05
N GLN A 112 -18.51 -1.54 55.69
CA GLN A 112 -18.96 -0.53 56.66
C GLN A 112 -20.16 -1.01 57.50
N ALA A 113 -21.14 -1.67 56.86
CA ALA A 113 -22.28 -2.26 57.56
C ALA A 113 -21.83 -3.34 58.54
N SER A 114 -20.93 -4.24 58.11
CA SER A 114 -20.37 -5.29 58.97
C SER A 114 -19.59 -4.71 60.16
N SER A 115 -18.81 -3.65 59.95
CA SER A 115 -18.10 -2.94 61.03
C SER A 115 -19.06 -2.34 62.05
N ARG A 116 -20.20 -1.77 61.61
CA ARG A 116 -21.24 -1.25 62.51
C ARG A 116 -21.90 -2.38 63.32
N VAL A 117 -22.19 -3.51 62.69
CA VAL A 117 -22.75 -4.68 63.39
C VAL A 117 -21.78 -5.17 64.48
N ILE A 118 -20.49 -5.25 64.18
CA ILE A 118 -19.45 -5.62 65.18
C ILE A 118 -19.40 -4.61 66.32
N ALA A 119 -19.45 -3.31 66.01
CA ALA A 119 -19.44 -2.27 67.04
C ALA A 119 -20.67 -2.37 67.97
N VAL A 120 -21.86 -2.59 67.39
CA VAL A 120 -23.10 -2.78 68.17
C VAL A 120 -23.05 -4.07 68.99
N ALA A 121 -22.55 -5.17 68.42
CA ALA A 121 -22.38 -6.42 69.15
C ALA A 121 -21.42 -6.28 70.35
N GLY A 122 -20.32 -5.53 70.17
CA GLY A 122 -19.40 -5.18 71.26
C GLY A 122 -20.09 -4.35 72.35
N GLN A 123 -20.85 -3.33 71.96
CA GLN A 123 -21.63 -2.52 72.91
C GLN A 123 -22.65 -3.35 73.69
N LEU A 124 -23.35 -4.29 73.02
CA LEU A 124 -24.28 -5.20 73.68
C LEU A 124 -23.55 -6.12 74.67
N PHE A 125 -22.39 -6.64 74.28
CA PHE A 125 -21.56 -7.48 75.14
C PHE A 125 -21.11 -6.73 76.40
N ASP A 126 -20.59 -5.51 76.25
CA ASP A 126 -20.17 -4.65 77.36
C ASP A 126 -21.35 -4.30 78.27
N THR A 127 -22.53 -4.01 77.70
CA THR A 127 -23.75 -3.70 78.46
C THR A 127 -24.19 -4.90 79.31
N LEU A 128 -24.16 -6.11 78.76
CA LEU A 128 -24.49 -7.32 79.50
C LEU A 128 -23.50 -7.55 80.65
N LEU A 129 -22.19 -7.37 80.40
CA LEU A 129 -21.15 -7.54 81.41
C LEU A 129 -21.24 -6.51 82.54
N GLY A 130 -21.62 -5.27 82.21
CA GLY A 130 -21.84 -4.19 83.18
C GLY A 130 -23.13 -4.35 84.01
N ALA A 131 -24.10 -5.15 83.57
CA ALA A 131 -25.33 -5.42 84.31
C ALA A 131 -25.19 -6.53 85.37
N PHE A 132 -24.11 -7.32 85.33
CA PHE A 132 -23.81 -8.39 86.29
C PHE A 132 -22.70 -8.00 87.30
N ASN A 133 -22.21 -6.76 87.25
CA ASN A 133 -21.43 -6.10 88.31
C ASN A 133 -22.27 -5.01 88.99
#